data_AF-Q7VVH0-F1
#
_entry.id   AF-Q7VVH0-F1
#
_cell.length_a   1.000
_cell.length_b   1.000
_cell.length_c   1.000
_cell.angle_alpha   90.00
_cell.angle_beta   90.00
_cell.angle_gamma   90.00
#
_symmetry.space_group_name_H-M   'P 1'
#
loop_
_entity.id
_entity.type
_entity.pdbx_description
1 polymer ?
#
loop_
_entity_poly.entity_id
_entity_poly.type
_entity_poly.pdbx_seq_one_letter_code
_entity_poly.pdbx_strand_id
1 'polypeptide(L)'
;MTRINCVPVEELSGPHLVAEYRELPRVFALAHKAAARGALVQPAAYTLGKGHLLFFYTRLGYLARRHRALVEEMRRRGYRPAFAGVTCEDFADIPAPFWNDRTPTEEALALNRARIAARGGGKA
;
A
#
# COMPACT_ATOMS: atom_id res chain seq x y z
N MET A 1 -0.52 -5.96 -11.39
CA MET A 1 0.09 -6.70 -10.26
C MET A 1 0.13 -5.71 -9.14
N THR A 2 -0.68 -5.89 -8.09
CA THR A 2 -0.76 -4.91 -7.00
C THR A 2 0.61 -4.72 -6.34
N ARG A 3 1.14 -3.50 -6.42
CA ARG A 3 2.39 -3.10 -5.75
C ARG A 3 2.11 -1.91 -4.83
N ILE A 4 2.49 -2.06 -3.57
CA ILE A 4 2.45 -1.02 -2.57
C ILE A 4 3.90 -0.59 -2.32
N ASN A 5 4.22 0.67 -2.60
CA ASN A 5 5.52 1.20 -2.29
C ASN A 5 5.56 1.62 -0.81
N CYS A 6 6.76 1.78 -0.25
CA CYS A 6 6.91 2.31 1.11
C CYS A 6 7.55 3.70 1.17
N VAL A 7 8.05 4.20 0.04
CA VAL A 7 8.61 5.55 -0.07
C VAL A 7 7.52 6.61 0.14
N PRO A 8 7.91 7.83 0.55
CA PRO A 8 7.05 9.01 0.52
C PRO A 8 6.30 9.12 -0.82
N VAL A 9 5.02 9.49 -0.77
CA VAL A 9 4.16 9.56 -1.97
C VAL A 9 4.65 10.63 -2.95
N GLU A 10 5.34 11.64 -2.42
CA GLU A 10 6.00 12.71 -3.14
C GLU A 10 7.16 12.18 -4.00
N GLU A 11 7.80 11.07 -3.64
CA GLU A 11 8.87 10.47 -4.45
C GLU A 11 8.33 9.71 -5.68
N LEU A 12 7.03 9.41 -5.73
CA LEU A 12 6.43 8.65 -6.82
C LEU A 12 6.33 9.52 -8.09
N SER A 13 6.64 8.95 -9.26
CA SER A 13 6.24 9.53 -10.55
C SER A 13 4.71 9.53 -10.70
N GLY A 14 4.19 10.34 -11.62
CA GLY A 14 2.75 10.38 -11.92
C GLY A 14 2.15 8.99 -12.22
N PRO A 15 2.74 8.18 -13.13
CA PRO A 15 2.27 6.83 -13.40
C PRO A 15 2.31 5.90 -12.18
N HIS A 16 3.37 5.99 -11.36
CA HIS A 16 3.48 5.18 -10.15
C HIS A 16 2.45 5.56 -9.09
N LEU A 17 2.21 6.86 -8.91
CA LEU A 17 1.19 7.39 -8.00
C LEU A 17 -0.21 6.88 -8.39
N VAL A 18 -0.59 7.05 -9.66
CA VAL A 18 -1.92 6.62 -10.16
C VAL A 18 -2.08 5.11 -10.09
N ALA A 19 -1.05 4.34 -10.45
CA ALA A 19 -1.09 2.88 -10.38
C ALA A 19 -1.31 2.41 -8.95
N GLU A 20 -0.55 2.95 -7.99
CA GLU A 20 -0.67 2.56 -6.60
C GLU A 20 -2.03 2.93 -6.00
N TYR A 21 -2.53 4.15 -6.27
CA TYR A 21 -3.87 4.57 -5.85
C TYR A 21 -4.97 3.61 -6.33
N ARG A 22 -4.89 3.10 -7.57
CA ARG A 22 -5.90 2.17 -8.12
C ARG A 22 -5.75 0.74 -7.59
N GLU A 23 -4.53 0.31 -7.28
CA GLU A 23 -4.25 -1.08 -6.92
C GLU A 23 -4.32 -1.34 -5.42
N LEU A 24 -3.94 -0.36 -4.57
CA LEU A 24 -3.85 -0.50 -3.11
C LEU A 24 -5.20 -0.94 -2.47
N PRO A 25 -6.37 -0.38 -2.82
CA PRO A 25 -7.65 -0.79 -2.22
C PRO A 25 -7.97 -2.29 -2.35
N ARG A 26 -7.40 -2.97 -3.35
CA ARG A 26 -7.61 -4.42 -3.56
C ARG A 26 -7.09 -5.26 -2.39
N VAL A 27 -6.13 -4.77 -1.61
CA VAL A 27 -5.54 -5.52 -0.50
C VAL A 27 -6.51 -5.71 0.64
N PHE A 28 -7.39 -4.74 0.92
CA PHE A 28 -8.39 -4.86 1.99
C PHE A 28 -9.37 -6.00 1.72
N ALA A 29 -9.90 -6.09 0.50
CA ALA A 29 -10.78 -7.20 0.10
C ALA A 29 -10.07 -8.56 0.17
N LEU A 30 -8.78 -8.61 -0.16
CA LEU A 30 -7.98 -9.84 -0.05
C LEU A 30 -7.72 -10.24 1.40
N ALA A 31 -7.41 -9.26 2.26
CA ALA A 31 -7.21 -9.45 3.69
C ALA A 31 -8.49 -9.94 4.37
N HIS A 32 -9.65 -9.36 4.02
CA HIS A 32 -10.96 -9.82 4.49
C HIS A 32 -11.21 -11.31 4.18
N LYS A 33 -11.01 -11.71 2.92
CA LYS A 33 -11.12 -13.12 2.51
C LYS A 33 -10.10 -14.04 3.21
N ALA A 34 -8.96 -13.50 3.62
CA ALA A 34 -7.93 -14.27 4.29
C ALA A 34 -8.24 -14.42 5.79
N ALA A 35 -8.75 -13.37 6.44
CA ALA A 35 -9.25 -13.42 7.81
C ALA A 35 -10.33 -14.50 7.99
N ALA A 36 -11.26 -14.60 7.05
CA ALA A 36 -12.30 -15.64 7.05
C ALA A 36 -11.75 -17.08 6.92
N ARG A 37 -10.55 -17.26 6.37
CA ARG A 37 -9.90 -18.58 6.20
C ARG A 37 -9.03 -18.99 7.39
N GLY A 38 -8.73 -18.07 8.31
CA GLY A 38 -7.91 -18.35 9.48
C GLY A 38 -6.41 -18.13 9.26
N ALA A 39 -5.57 -19.08 9.70
CA ALA A 39 -4.14 -18.88 9.91
C ALA A 39 -3.39 -18.32 8.69
N LEU A 40 -2.57 -17.30 8.95
CA LEU A 40 -1.79 -16.57 7.95
C LEU A 40 -0.29 -16.75 8.18
N VAL A 41 0.42 -17.34 7.22
CA VAL A 41 1.89 -17.39 7.22
C VAL A 41 2.42 -16.20 6.44
N GLN A 42 2.83 -15.15 7.15
CA GLN A 42 3.27 -13.88 6.54
C GLN A 42 4.79 -13.73 6.58
N PRO A 43 5.38 -13.01 5.60
CA PRO A 43 6.77 -12.58 5.73
C PRO A 43 6.96 -11.68 6.96
N ALA A 44 8.05 -11.90 7.71
CA ALA A 44 8.40 -11.06 8.86
C ALA A 44 8.86 -9.65 8.44
N ALA A 45 9.48 -9.55 7.27
CA ALA A 45 10.02 -8.33 6.68
C ALA A 45 9.35 -7.99 5.35
N TYR A 46 9.42 -6.71 4.99
CA TYR A 46 8.94 -6.21 3.71
C TYR A 46 9.69 -6.92 2.57
N THR A 47 8.95 -7.28 1.51
CA THR A 47 9.52 -7.94 0.34
C THR A 47 8.84 -7.44 -0.93
N LEU A 48 9.54 -7.52 -2.06
CA LEU A 48 9.00 -7.28 -3.39
C LEU A 48 8.83 -8.61 -4.13
N GLY A 49 7.66 -8.84 -4.72
CA GLY A 49 7.33 -10.10 -5.41
C GLY A 49 6.57 -11.07 -4.52
N LYS A 50 7.04 -12.32 -4.39
CA LYS A 50 6.36 -13.36 -3.63
C LYS A 50 6.21 -12.93 -2.16
N GLY A 51 4.98 -13.00 -1.64
CA GLY A 51 4.68 -12.61 -0.26
C GLY A 51 4.44 -11.10 -0.04
N HIS A 52 4.61 -10.25 -1.08
CA HIS A 52 4.45 -8.80 -0.95
C HIS A 52 3.07 -8.39 -0.41
N LEU A 53 1.98 -8.88 -1.01
CA LEU A 53 0.63 -8.57 -0.55
C LEU A 53 0.32 -9.18 0.81
N LEU A 54 0.80 -10.41 1.02
CA LEU A 54 0.60 -11.15 2.25
C LEU A 54 1.22 -10.44 3.45
N PHE A 55 2.38 -9.78 3.27
CA PHE A 55 2.98 -8.92 4.28
C PHE A 55 2.05 -7.79 4.75
N PHE A 56 1.16 -7.28 3.88
CA PHE A 56 0.28 -6.17 4.21
C PHE A 56 -1.07 -6.59 4.80
N TYR A 57 -1.41 -7.89 4.83
CA TYR A 57 -2.72 -8.33 5.31
C TYR A 57 -2.93 -7.95 6.77
N THR A 58 -1.90 -7.97 7.61
CA THR A 58 -2.01 -7.49 9.00
C THR A 58 -1.57 -6.05 9.22
N ARG A 59 -1.51 -5.23 8.17
CA ARG A 59 -1.04 -3.84 8.22
C ARG A 59 -2.01 -2.87 7.54
N LEU A 60 -3.31 -3.12 7.67
CA LEU A 60 -4.34 -2.34 6.99
C LEU A 60 -4.42 -0.89 7.49
N GLY A 61 -4.04 -0.64 8.75
CA GLY A 61 -3.92 0.72 9.28
C GLY A 61 -2.89 1.56 8.52
N TYR A 62 -1.73 0.97 8.21
CA TYR A 62 -0.73 1.60 7.34
C TYR A 62 -1.29 1.88 5.94
N LEU A 63 -1.99 0.91 5.34
CA LEU A 63 -2.56 1.05 4.00
C LEU A 63 -3.62 2.15 3.92
N ALA A 64 -4.48 2.26 4.93
CA ALA A 64 -5.53 3.28 4.97
C ALA A 64 -4.92 4.69 4.96
N ARG A 65 -3.92 4.93 5.82
CA ARG A 65 -3.19 6.22 5.83
C ARG A 65 -2.43 6.46 4.54
N ARG A 66 -1.80 5.42 3.99
CA ARG A 66 -1.10 5.52 2.72
C ARG A 66 -2.04 5.87 1.57
N HIS A 67 -3.22 5.25 1.50
CA HIS A 67 -4.20 5.55 0.47
C HIS A 67 -4.69 6.99 0.55
N ARG A 68 -4.93 7.50 1.77
CA ARG A 68 -5.23 8.93 1.97
C ARG A 68 -4.11 9.83 1.47
N ALA A 69 -2.85 9.52 1.81
CA ALA A 69 -1.70 10.30 1.34
C ALA A 69 -1.57 10.27 -0.19
N LEU A 70 -1.85 9.14 -0.85
CA LEU A 70 -1.89 9.06 -2.33
C LEU A 70 -2.98 9.97 -2.91
N VAL A 71 -4.18 9.99 -2.31
CA VAL A 71 -5.29 10.87 -2.74
C VAL A 71 -4.92 12.35 -2.59
N GLU A 72 -4.33 12.73 -1.45
CA GLU A 72 -3.86 14.08 -1.19
C GLU A 72 -2.78 14.51 -2.19
N GLU A 73 -1.80 13.65 -2.45
CA GLU A 73 -0.74 13.90 -3.42
C GLU A 73 -1.28 13.98 -4.85
N MET A 74 -2.27 13.15 -5.20
CA MET A 74 -2.97 13.23 -6.48
C MET A 74 -3.66 14.59 -6.64
N ARG A 75 -4.42 15.03 -5.63
CA ARG A 75 -5.08 16.35 -5.64
C ARG A 75 -4.06 17.49 -5.74
N ARG A 76 -2.95 17.40 -5.01
CA ARG A 76 -1.86 18.39 -5.04
C ARG A 76 -1.25 18.53 -6.44
N ARG A 77 -1.17 17.44 -7.20
CA ARG A 77 -0.68 17.44 -8.59
C ARG A 77 -1.75 17.75 -9.64
N GLY A 78 -2.97 18.12 -9.23
CA GLY A 78 -4.06 18.48 -10.14
C GLY A 78 -4.85 17.29 -10.71
N TYR A 79 -4.60 16.06 -10.24
CA TYR A 79 -5.45 14.92 -10.59
C TYR A 79 -6.79 14.99 -9.85
N ARG A 80 -7.82 14.34 -10.41
CA ARG A 80 -9.16 14.22 -9.82
C ARG A 80 -9.41 12.77 -9.37
N PRO A 81 -8.91 12.34 -8.20
CA PRO A 81 -9.18 10.99 -7.71
C PRO A 81 -10.68 10.82 -7.41
N ALA A 82 -11.25 9.70 -7.87
CA ALA A 82 -12.65 9.35 -7.64
C ALA A 82 -12.95 8.90 -6.19
N PHE A 83 -11.96 8.35 -5.50
CA PHE A 83 -12.06 7.87 -4.12
C PHE A 83 -11.36 8.84 -3.16
N ALA A 84 -11.93 9.03 -1.97
CA ALA A 84 -11.40 9.95 -0.96
C ALA A 84 -10.34 9.31 -0.04
N GLY A 85 -10.24 7.98 -0.05
CA GLY A 85 -9.47 7.20 0.91
C GLY A 85 -10.20 5.89 1.17
N VAL A 86 -9.49 4.90 1.73
CA VAL A 86 -10.13 3.71 2.31
C VAL A 86 -10.10 3.90 3.82
N THR A 87 -11.20 3.66 4.49
CA THR A 87 -11.29 3.76 5.96
C THR A 87 -11.53 2.39 6.61
N CYS A 88 -11.51 2.36 7.95
CA CYS A 88 -11.79 1.13 8.69
C CYS A 88 -13.25 0.70 8.50
N GLU A 89 -14.14 1.68 8.42
CA GLU A 89 -15.59 1.50 8.28
C GLU A 89 -15.97 0.83 6.96
N ASP A 90 -15.22 1.07 5.88
CA ASP A 90 -15.39 0.37 4.59
C ASP A 90 -15.19 -1.16 4.71
N PHE A 91 -14.49 -1.61 5.77
CA PHE A 91 -14.09 -3.00 6.00
C PHE A 91 -14.23 -3.40 7.49
N ALA A 92 -15.35 -3.01 8.12
CA ALA A 92 -15.57 -3.20 9.56
C ALA A 92 -15.53 -4.67 10.02
N ASP A 93 -15.82 -5.62 9.12
CA ASP A 93 -15.79 -7.07 9.40
C ASP A 93 -14.37 -7.63 9.51
N ILE A 94 -13.34 -6.85 9.15
CA ILE A 94 -11.94 -7.30 9.29
C ILE A 94 -11.51 -7.20 10.76
N PRO A 95 -10.99 -8.30 11.37
CA PRO A 95 -10.59 -8.30 12.77
C PRO A 95 -9.51 -7.26 13.10
N ALA A 96 -9.57 -6.69 14.31
CA ALA A 96 -8.61 -5.70 14.81
C ALA A 96 -7.11 -6.07 14.63
N PRO A 97 -6.68 -7.34 14.79
CA PRO A 97 -5.29 -7.73 14.54
C PRO A 97 -4.79 -7.55 13.10
N PHE A 98 -5.67 -7.23 12.15
CA PHE A 98 -5.29 -6.93 10.77
C PHE A 98 -5.01 -5.44 10.54
N TRP A 99 -5.49 -4.58 11.44
CA TRP A 99 -5.44 -3.12 11.34
C TRP A 99 -4.18 -2.51 11.95
N ASN A 100 -3.13 -3.30 12.15
CA ASN A 100 -1.89 -2.77 12.72
C ASN A 100 -1.28 -1.69 11.82
N ASP A 101 -0.49 -0.88 12.49
CA ASP A 101 0.41 0.05 11.86
C ASP A 101 1.80 -0.54 11.70
N ARG A 102 2.55 -0.06 10.71
CA ARG A 102 3.99 -0.30 10.63
C ARG A 102 4.67 0.82 9.86
N THR A 103 5.61 1.49 10.52
CA THR A 103 6.57 2.37 9.84
C THR A 103 7.48 1.52 8.95
N PRO A 104 7.66 1.88 7.66
CA PRO A 104 8.64 1.24 6.80
C PRO A 104 10.05 1.27 7.40
N THR A 105 10.81 0.20 7.23
CA THR A 105 12.23 0.19 7.62
C THR A 105 13.08 0.82 6.51
N GLU A 106 14.32 1.21 6.83
CA GLU A 106 15.26 1.76 5.85
C GLU A 106 15.53 0.77 4.71
N GLU A 107 15.58 -0.54 4.99
CA GLU A 107 15.75 -1.57 3.95
C GLU A 107 14.53 -1.59 3.02
N ALA A 108 13.32 -1.46 3.56
CA ALA A 108 12.10 -1.39 2.75
C ALA A 108 12.11 -0.15 1.85
N LEU A 109 12.53 1.01 2.38
CA LEU A 109 12.68 2.23 1.59
C LEU A 109 13.73 2.07 0.49
N ALA A 110 14.91 1.54 0.81
CA ALA A 110 15.99 1.30 -0.14
C ALA A 110 15.55 0.36 -1.28
N LEU A 111 14.88 -0.75 -0.95
CA LEU A 111 14.33 -1.70 -1.93
C LEU A 111 13.33 -1.03 -2.87
N ASN A 112 12.46 -0.17 -2.36
CA ASN A 112 11.49 0.56 -3.17
C ASN A 112 12.16 1.58 -4.10
N ARG A 113 13.11 2.38 -3.59
CA ARG A 113 13.84 3.37 -4.39
C ARG A 113 14.63 2.71 -5.51
N ALA A 114 15.37 1.63 -5.21
CA ALA A 114 16.08 0.85 -6.21
C ALA A 114 15.13 0.31 -7.30
N ARG A 115 13.95 -0.17 -6.90
CA ARG A 115 12.94 -0.70 -7.82
C ARG A 115 12.31 0.38 -8.71
N ILE A 116 12.07 1.58 -8.17
CA ILE A 116 11.54 2.72 -8.90
C ILE A 116 12.57 3.21 -9.92
N ALA A 117 13.84 3.32 -9.53
CA ALA A 117 14.94 3.70 -10.41
C ALA A 117 15.10 2.71 -11.59
N ALA A 118 15.09 1.40 -11.31
CA ALA A 118 15.17 0.36 -12.33
C ALA A 118 13.98 0.34 -13.33
N ARG A 119 12.91 1.09 -13.06
CA ARG A 119 11.74 1.23 -13.95
C ARG A 119 11.61 2.64 -14.55
N GLY A 120 12.66 3.46 -14.49
CA GLY A 120 12.69 4.81 -15.05
C GLY A 120 11.71 5.78 -14.39
N GLY A 121 11.32 5.52 -13.13
CA GLY A 121 10.26 6.27 -12.44
C GLY A 121 10.73 7.18 -11.31
N GLY A 122 12.03 7.48 -11.22
CA GLY A 122 12.51 8.57 -10.36
C GLY A 122 11.99 9.90 -10.89
N LYS A 123 11.67 10.86 -10.00
CA LYS A 123 11.43 12.24 -10.43
C LYS A 123 12.66 12.71 -11.22
N ALA A 124 12.46 13.02 -12.50
CA ALA A 124 13.39 13.83 -13.26
C ALA A 124 13.37 15.27 -12.72
#